data_AF-A0A9X0A793-F1
#
_entry.id   AF-A0A9X0A793-F1
#
_cell.length_a   1.000
_cell.length_b   1.000
_cell.length_c   1.000
_cell.angle_alpha   90.00
_cell.angle_beta   90.00
_cell.angle_gamma   90.00
#
_symmetry.space_group_name_H-M   'P 1'
#
loop_
_entity.id
_entity.type
_entity.pdbx_description
1 polymer ?
#
loop_
_entity_poly.entity_id
_entity_poly.type
_entity_poly.pdbx_seq_one_letter_code
_entity_poly.pdbx_strand_id
1 'polypeptide(L)'
;MASSFLTHNHSMHLRNTKYTSYIGVEDKGQHKALKKPLAGIPKVVLDALTDYRASPLMADNLKGLPKTLLITCEFDVLKDDGLLYKSRLLDAAVKVTHFNYMTYHAFLAVQSSSLFVTEEFNQAVRDIVDYLKEL
;
A
#
# COMPACT_ATOMS: atom_id res chain seq x y z
N MET A 1 -0.54 2.89 15.88
CA MET A 1 -0.05 3.05 14.49
C MET A 1 -0.94 4.03 13.75
N ALA A 2 -0.81 5.34 13.99
CA ALA A 2 -1.76 6.32 13.44
C ALA A 2 -1.18 7.70 13.08
N SER A 3 0.09 8.03 13.41
CA SER A 3 0.61 9.38 13.13
C SER A 3 1.26 9.55 11.76
N SER A 4 1.77 8.50 11.10
CA SER A 4 2.48 8.65 9.82
C SER A 4 1.56 8.73 8.59
N PHE A 5 0.31 8.27 8.69
CA PHE A 5 -0.64 8.27 7.57
C PHE A 5 -1.15 9.65 7.16
N LEU A 6 -0.87 10.72 7.90
CA LEU A 6 -1.46 12.04 7.65
C LEU A 6 -0.46 13.19 7.60
N THR A 7 0.81 12.94 7.90
CA THR A 7 1.86 13.97 7.79
C THR A 7 2.41 13.97 6.37
N HIS A 8 1.86 14.85 5.51
CA HIS A 8 2.37 15.20 4.18
C HIS A 8 2.25 14.13 3.07
N ASN A 9 1.31 13.18 3.16
CA ASN A 9 1.09 12.15 2.13
C ASN A 9 -0.22 12.35 1.33
N HIS A 10 -0.35 11.62 0.23
CA HIS A 10 -1.53 11.61 -0.65
C HIS A 10 -2.77 10.96 0.01
N SER A 11 -2.58 10.16 1.08
CA SER A 11 -3.65 9.48 1.82
C SER A 11 -4.60 10.41 2.55
N MET A 12 -4.22 11.67 2.76
CA MET A 12 -5.12 12.71 3.30
C MET A 12 -6.40 12.89 2.46
N HIS A 13 -6.36 12.55 1.17
CA HIS A 13 -7.52 12.62 0.28
C HIS A 13 -8.56 11.51 0.54
N LEU A 14 -8.23 10.49 1.34
CA LEU A 14 -9.17 9.42 1.72
C LEU A 14 -10.09 9.82 2.89
N ARG A 15 -9.84 10.95 3.56
CA ARG A 15 -10.72 11.48 4.60
C ARG A 15 -12.11 11.81 4.05
N ASN A 16 -13.15 11.54 4.83
CA ASN A 16 -14.55 11.73 4.45
C ASN A 16 -14.98 10.92 3.21
N THR A 17 -14.29 9.82 2.94
CA THR A 17 -14.67 8.84 1.91
C THR A 17 -15.02 7.51 2.58
N LYS A 18 -15.60 6.57 1.82
CA LYS A 18 -15.82 5.20 2.32
C LYS A 18 -14.53 4.47 2.74
N TYR A 19 -13.37 5.01 2.40
CA TYR A 19 -12.05 4.45 2.73
C TYR A 19 -11.42 5.08 3.98
N THR A 20 -12.12 5.99 4.66
CA THR A 20 -11.60 6.65 5.87
C THR A 20 -11.26 5.68 6.99
N SER A 21 -11.94 4.54 7.12
CA SER A 21 -11.61 3.51 8.12
C SER A 21 -10.18 2.99 8.00
N TYR A 22 -9.59 3.04 6.79
CA TYR A 22 -8.26 2.51 6.52
C TYR A 22 -7.11 3.44 6.92
N ILE A 23 -7.37 4.73 7.17
CA ILE A 23 -6.32 5.67 7.58
C ILE A 23 -6.06 5.65 9.11
N GLY A 24 -6.91 4.96 9.87
CA GLY A 24 -6.70 4.72 11.31
C GLY A 24 -6.71 5.96 12.20
N VAL A 25 -7.34 7.06 11.77
CA VAL A 25 -7.42 8.31 12.54
C VAL A 25 -8.87 8.71 12.79
N GLU A 26 -9.20 9.03 14.05
CA GLU A 26 -10.45 9.68 14.41
C GLU A 26 -10.47 11.10 13.82
N ASP A 27 -11.21 11.29 12.71
CA ASP A 27 -11.34 12.60 12.06
C ASP A 27 -12.38 13.45 12.81
N LYS A 28 -11.91 14.42 13.60
CA LYS A 28 -12.75 15.46 14.24
C LYS A 28 -12.73 16.79 13.47
N GLY A 29 -12.18 16.84 12.26
CA GLY A 29 -12.02 18.05 11.47
C GLY A 29 -13.14 18.29 10.47
N GLN A 30 -13.69 19.51 10.42
CA GLN A 30 -14.51 19.94 9.28
C GLN A 30 -13.60 20.22 8.08
N HIS A 31 -13.73 19.43 7.02
CA HIS A 31 -12.93 19.59 5.80
C HIS A 31 -13.80 20.00 4.60
N LYS A 32 -13.31 20.99 3.83
CA LYS A 32 -13.97 21.51 2.62
C LYS A 32 -14.23 20.38 1.62
N ALA A 33 -15.38 20.46 0.95
CA ALA A 33 -15.76 19.56 -0.13
C ALA A 33 -14.61 19.38 -1.14
N LEU A 34 -14.26 18.11 -1.42
CA LEU A 34 -13.25 17.76 -2.39
C LEU A 34 -13.60 18.41 -3.74
N LYS A 35 -12.69 19.23 -4.29
CA LYS A 35 -12.76 19.61 -5.71
C LYS A 35 -12.83 18.31 -6.50
N LYS A 36 -13.76 18.17 -7.46
CA LYS A 36 -13.84 16.98 -8.33
C LYS A 36 -12.47 16.78 -9.01
N PRO A 37 -11.61 15.84 -8.57
CA PRO A 37 -10.22 15.79 -9.00
C PRO A 37 -10.07 15.35 -10.46
N LEU A 38 -11.16 14.79 -11.00
CA LEU A 38 -11.21 14.12 -12.29
C LEU A 38 -11.81 15.00 -13.40
N ALA A 39 -12.12 16.28 -13.11
CA ALA A 39 -12.65 17.19 -14.11
C ALA A 39 -11.61 17.40 -15.23
N GLY A 40 -11.96 17.02 -16.46
CA GLY A 40 -11.08 17.15 -17.63
C GLY A 40 -10.23 15.93 -17.96
N ILE A 41 -10.26 14.87 -17.14
CA ILE A 41 -9.58 13.61 -17.47
C ILE A 41 -10.43 12.83 -18.49
N PRO A 42 -9.87 12.43 -19.65
CA PRO A 42 -10.59 11.61 -20.62
C PRO A 42 -11.08 10.30 -19.99
N LYS A 43 -12.31 9.87 -20.32
CA LYS A 43 -12.90 8.64 -19.77
C LYS A 43 -11.98 7.42 -19.93
N VAL A 44 -11.33 7.28 -21.08
CA VAL A 44 -10.39 6.18 -21.35
C VAL A 44 -9.22 6.15 -20.35
N VAL A 45 -8.70 7.31 -19.95
CA VAL A 45 -7.62 7.41 -18.96
C VAL A 45 -8.16 7.07 -17.58
N LEU A 46 -9.34 7.56 -17.24
CA LEU A 46 -9.98 7.25 -15.95
C LEU A 46 -10.28 5.75 -15.80
N ASP A 47 -10.85 5.14 -16.85
CA ASP A 47 -11.12 3.70 -16.87
C ASP A 47 -9.81 2.91 -16.70
N ALA A 48 -8.73 3.30 -17.37
CA ALA A 48 -7.42 2.64 -17.24
C ALA A 48 -6.82 2.79 -15.84
N LEU A 49 -6.93 3.97 -15.22
CA LEU A 49 -6.43 4.22 -13.85
C LEU A 49 -7.26 3.52 -12.77
N THR A 50 -8.52 3.19 -13.06
CA THR A 50 -9.43 2.57 -12.08
C THR A 50 -9.72 1.10 -12.35
N ASP A 51 -9.20 0.55 -13.44
CA ASP A 51 -9.27 -0.88 -13.73
C ASP A 51 -8.50 -1.68 -12.65
N TYR A 52 -9.17 -2.65 -12.04
CA TYR A 52 -8.59 -3.45 -10.96
C TYR A 52 -7.33 -4.23 -11.39
N ARG A 53 -7.16 -4.50 -12.69
CA ARG A 53 -5.99 -5.18 -13.24
C ARG A 53 -4.74 -4.29 -13.21
N ALA A 54 -4.92 -2.98 -13.26
CA ALA A 54 -3.85 -2.00 -13.11
C ALA A 54 -3.74 -1.49 -11.66
N SER A 55 -4.89 -1.33 -10.98
CA SER A 55 -5.00 -0.82 -9.62
C SER A 55 -5.79 -1.79 -8.74
N PRO A 56 -5.16 -2.84 -8.17
CA PRO A 56 -5.85 -3.90 -7.41
C PRO A 56 -6.69 -3.39 -6.23
N LEU A 57 -6.37 -2.21 -5.71
CA LEU A 57 -7.17 -1.51 -4.71
C LEU A 57 -8.59 -1.18 -5.17
N MET A 58 -8.86 -1.18 -6.48
CA MET A 58 -10.18 -0.93 -7.07
C MET A 58 -11.00 -2.19 -7.27
N ALA A 59 -10.46 -3.38 -6.99
CA ALA A 59 -11.23 -4.63 -7.08
C ALA A 59 -12.46 -4.58 -6.16
N ASP A 60 -13.59 -5.15 -6.60
CA ASP A 60 -14.82 -5.21 -5.81
C ASP A 60 -14.63 -6.01 -4.52
N ASN A 61 -13.87 -7.10 -4.59
CA ASN A 61 -13.48 -7.90 -3.43
C ASN A 61 -12.14 -8.62 -3.67
N LEU A 62 -11.49 -9.03 -2.59
CA LEU A 62 -10.20 -9.72 -2.59
C LEU A 62 -10.31 -11.15 -2.00
N LYS A 63 -11.53 -11.72 -1.94
CA LYS A 63 -11.77 -13.02 -1.32
C LYS A 63 -11.16 -14.14 -2.17
N GLY A 64 -10.66 -15.18 -1.50
CA GLY A 64 -10.09 -16.35 -2.17
C GLY A 64 -8.69 -16.14 -2.74
N LEU A 65 -8.08 -14.97 -2.54
CA LEU A 65 -6.66 -14.78 -2.84
C LEU A 65 -5.77 -15.64 -1.93
N PRO A 66 -4.59 -16.07 -2.42
CA PRO A 66 -3.67 -16.88 -1.65
C PRO A 66 -3.12 -16.15 -0.42
N LYS A 67 -2.56 -16.92 0.54
CA LYS A 67 -1.73 -16.37 1.62
C LYS A 67 -0.72 -15.40 1.00
N THR A 68 -0.67 -14.18 1.52
CA THR A 68 0.10 -13.09 0.91
C THR A 68 1.22 -12.63 1.84
N LEU A 69 2.44 -12.55 1.30
CA LEU A 69 3.53 -11.76 1.87
C LEU A 69 3.46 -10.36 1.27
N LEU A 70 3.43 -9.34 2.13
CA LEU A 70 3.45 -7.95 1.71
C LEU A 70 4.66 -7.25 2.35
N ILE A 71 5.46 -6.59 1.52
CA ILE A 71 6.63 -5.82 1.95
C ILE A 71 6.42 -4.36 1.58
N THR A 72 6.56 -3.46 2.55
CA THR A 72 6.57 -2.01 2.33
C THR A 72 7.92 -1.42 2.76
N CYS A 73 8.19 -0.21 2.28
CA CYS A 73 9.39 0.55 2.62
C CYS A 73 8.97 1.85 3.32
N GLU A 74 9.68 2.26 4.36
CA GLU A 74 9.30 3.42 5.17
C GLU A 74 9.34 4.72 4.35
N PHE A 75 10.34 4.87 3.48
CA PHE A 75 10.58 6.04 2.63
C PHE A 75 10.06 5.84 1.20
N ASP A 76 8.86 5.28 1.06
CA ASP A 76 8.24 4.98 -0.23
C ASP A 76 6.86 5.63 -0.33
N VAL A 77 6.61 6.31 -1.45
CA VAL A 77 5.32 6.92 -1.78
C VAL A 77 4.22 5.88 -1.92
N LEU A 78 4.54 4.61 -2.19
CA LEU A 78 3.57 3.51 -2.31
C LEU A 78 3.27 2.81 -0.98
N LYS A 79 3.92 3.21 0.12
CA LYS A 79 3.74 2.57 1.44
C LYS A 79 2.26 2.52 1.85
N ASP A 80 1.57 3.64 1.69
CA ASP A 80 0.17 3.76 2.12
C ASP A 80 -0.77 2.90 1.29
N ASP A 81 -0.56 2.83 -0.03
CA ASP A 81 -1.29 1.92 -0.92
C ASP A 81 -1.10 0.46 -0.50
N GLY A 82 0.14 0.09 -0.12
CA GLY A 82 0.44 -1.22 0.44
C GLY A 82 -0.34 -1.50 1.74
N LEU A 83 -0.34 -0.55 2.68
CA LEU A 83 -1.07 -0.69 3.95
C LEU A 83 -2.59 -0.74 3.76
N LEU A 84 -3.13 0.00 2.78
CA LEU A 84 -4.52 -0.07 2.39
C LEU A 84 -4.85 -1.44 1.79
N TYR A 85 -4.00 -1.96 0.90
CA TYR A 85 -4.17 -3.27 0.29
C TYR A 85 -4.13 -4.38 1.34
N LYS A 86 -3.18 -4.32 2.29
CA LYS A 86 -3.13 -5.20 3.47
C LYS A 86 -4.45 -5.21 4.23
N SER A 87 -4.99 -4.03 4.53
CA SER A 87 -6.22 -3.93 5.31
C SER A 87 -7.40 -4.57 4.57
N ARG A 88 -7.51 -4.32 3.25
CA ARG A 88 -8.53 -4.95 2.41
C ARG A 88 -8.37 -6.48 2.29
N LEU A 89 -7.14 -6.99 2.25
CA LEU A 89 -6.87 -8.43 2.27
C LEU A 89 -7.34 -9.07 3.58
N LEU A 90 -7.04 -8.43 4.72
CA LEU A 90 -7.49 -8.89 6.04
C LEU A 90 -9.02 -8.88 6.16
N ASP A 91 -9.68 -7.82 5.69
CA ASP A 91 -11.16 -7.73 5.64
C ASP A 91 -11.78 -8.84 4.78
N ALA A 92 -11.05 -9.29 3.74
CA ALA A 92 -11.43 -10.39 2.87
C ALA A 92 -11.06 -11.78 3.44
N ALA A 93 -10.60 -11.84 4.70
CA ALA A 93 -10.13 -13.05 5.39
C ALA A 93 -8.91 -13.74 4.73
N VAL A 94 -8.10 -12.98 3.99
CA VAL A 94 -6.82 -13.47 3.45
C VAL A 94 -5.75 -13.41 4.54
N LYS A 95 -4.97 -14.48 4.70
CA LYS A 95 -3.83 -14.51 5.63
C LYS A 95 -2.69 -13.66 5.06
N VAL A 96 -2.28 -12.63 5.80
CA VAL A 96 -1.22 -11.70 5.39
C VAL A 96 -0.05 -11.69 6.38
N THR A 97 1.16 -11.90 5.88
CA THR A 97 2.41 -11.58 6.59
C THR A 97 2.94 -10.26 6.06
N HIS A 98 3.24 -9.29 6.93
CA HIS A 98 3.62 -7.95 6.51
C HIS A 98 4.89 -7.45 7.21
N PHE A 99 5.86 -7.02 6.42
CA PHE A 99 7.10 -6.38 6.89
C PHE A 99 7.23 -4.96 6.32
N ASN A 100 7.66 -4.02 7.16
CA ASN A 100 7.99 -2.66 6.75
C ASN A 100 9.45 -2.38 7.09
N TYR A 101 10.28 -2.14 6.07
CA TYR A 101 11.71 -1.90 6.24
C TYR A 101 12.04 -0.41 6.19
N MET A 102 13.05 0.02 6.95
CA MET A 102 13.52 1.40 7.00
C MET A 102 14.38 1.75 5.77
N THR A 103 13.78 1.66 4.59
CA THR A 103 14.46 1.79 3.29
C THR A 103 13.59 2.48 2.24
N TYR A 104 14.05 2.55 1.00
CA TYR A 104 13.42 3.23 -0.13
C TYR A 104 12.82 2.26 -1.15
N HIS A 105 12.02 2.80 -2.08
CA HIS A 105 11.36 2.02 -3.13
C HIS A 105 12.36 1.23 -4.01
N ALA A 106 12.02 -0.01 -4.33
CA ALA A 106 12.84 -0.92 -5.14
C ALA A 106 14.21 -1.30 -4.55
N PHE A 107 14.40 -1.21 -3.22
CA PHE A 107 15.65 -1.65 -2.56
C PHE A 107 16.05 -3.10 -2.85
N LEU A 108 15.08 -4.00 -3.13
CA LEU A 108 15.35 -5.40 -3.52
C LEU A 108 15.87 -5.55 -4.96
N ALA A 109 15.59 -4.59 -5.85
CA ALA A 109 15.92 -4.68 -7.28
C ALA A 109 17.13 -3.82 -7.67
N VAL A 110 17.35 -2.70 -6.97
CA VAL A 110 18.36 -1.69 -7.32
C VAL A 110 19.75 -2.05 -6.77
N GLN A 111 19.87 -3.06 -5.91
CA GLN A 111 21.16 -3.56 -5.42
C GLN A 111 21.84 -4.47 -6.46
N SER A 112 22.25 -3.87 -7.58
CA SER A 112 22.88 -4.55 -8.71
C SER A 112 24.35 -4.93 -8.47
N SER A 113 24.91 -4.57 -7.31
CA SER A 113 26.30 -4.83 -6.95
C SER A 113 26.39 -5.28 -5.50
N SER A 114 27.23 -6.28 -5.26
CA SER A 114 27.56 -6.78 -3.92
C SER A 114 28.22 -5.73 -3.02
N LEU A 115 28.62 -4.58 -3.56
CA LEU A 115 29.17 -3.45 -2.80
C LEU A 115 28.09 -2.55 -2.19
N PHE A 116 26.83 -2.66 -2.62
CA PHE A 116 25.72 -1.83 -2.15
C PHE A 116 24.62 -2.66 -1.49
N VAL A 117 25.03 -3.62 -0.65
CA VAL A 117 24.11 -4.47 0.12
C VAL A 117 23.81 -3.82 1.46
N THR A 118 22.53 -3.54 1.73
CA THR A 118 22.09 -3.01 3.03
C THR A 118 21.63 -4.13 3.96
N GLU A 119 21.56 -3.85 5.26
CA GLU A 119 21.03 -4.80 6.25
C GLU A 119 19.55 -5.13 5.98
N GLU A 120 18.77 -4.14 5.56
CA GLU A 120 17.36 -4.29 5.20
C GLU A 120 17.18 -5.24 4.02
N PHE A 121 18.05 -5.16 3.00
CA PHE A 121 18.03 -6.10 1.88
C PHE A 121 18.27 -7.52 2.36
N ASN A 122 19.34 -7.73 3.11
CA ASN A 122 19.70 -9.05 3.62
C ASN A 122 18.58 -9.64 4.49
N GLN A 123 17.95 -8.81 5.32
CA GLN A 123 16.84 -9.23 6.17
C GLN A 123 15.60 -9.55 5.34
N ALA A 124 15.23 -8.70 4.39
CA ALA A 124 14.09 -8.93 3.51
C ALA A 124 14.22 -10.22 2.69
N VAL A 125 15.41 -10.54 2.18
CA VAL A 125 15.64 -11.81 1.47
C VAL A 125 15.44 -13.01 2.40
N ARG A 126 15.93 -12.95 3.65
CA ARG A 126 15.69 -14.02 4.65
C ARG A 126 14.21 -14.18 4.95
N ASP A 127 13.51 -13.07 5.21
CA ASP A 127 12.09 -13.09 5.55
C ASP A 127 11.22 -13.63 4.39
N ILE A 128 11.59 -13.33 3.13
CA ILE A 128 10.97 -13.92 1.94
C ILE A 128 11.18 -15.43 1.91
N VAL A 129 12.42 -15.89 2.10
CA VAL A 129 12.75 -17.32 2.07
C VAL A 129 12.00 -18.06 3.18
N ASP A 130 11.95 -17.51 4.38
CA ASP A 130 11.27 -18.16 5.50
C ASP A 130 9.76 -18.19 5.31
N TYR A 131 9.16 -17.12 4.76
CA TYR A 131 7.74 -17.13 4.37
C TYR A 131 7.43 -18.23 3.34
N LEU A 132 8.30 -18.42 2.33
CA LEU A 132 8.13 -19.43 1.29
C LEU A 132 8.25 -20.86 1.82
N LYS A 133 9.10 -21.11 2.83
CA LYS A 133 9.21 -22.42 3.50
C LYS A 133 7.94 -22.78 4.28
N GLU A 134 7.13 -21.80 4.65
CA GLU A 134 5.85 -21.97 5.37
C GLU A 134 4.61 -21.98 4.45
N LEU A 135 4.80 -22.06 3.13
CA LEU A 135 3.71 -22.28 2.17
C LEU A 135 3.36 -23.77 2.08
#